data_AF-A0A958LY31-F1
#
_entry.id   AF-A0A958LY31-F1
#
_cell.length_a   1.000
_cell.length_b   1.000
_cell.length_c   1.000
_cell.angle_alpha   90.00
_cell.angle_beta   90.00
_cell.angle_gamma   90.00
#
_symmetry.space_group_name_H-M   'P 1'
#
loop_
_entity.id
_entity.type
_entity.pdbx_description
1 polymer ?
#
loop_
_entity_poly.entity_id
_entity_poly.type
_entity_poly.pdbx_seq_one_letter_code
_entity_poly.pdbx_strand_id
1 'polypeptide(L)'
;MDKDDFYKLLESRTSIRKFKPAPITHETIERILLAGCQAPSGKNRQNWRFYVVQGKKRDDYLAYSQKSWLGIKDILKERLKPSLYEFTERFF
;
A
#
# COMPACT_ATOMS: atom_id res chain seq x y z
N MET A 1 -17.70 -21.53 1.40
CA MET A 1 -16.48 -21.47 2.22
C MET A 1 -16.87 -21.97 3.58
N ASP A 2 -16.27 -23.06 4.03
CA ASP A 2 -16.49 -23.51 5.41
C ASP A 2 -15.68 -22.65 6.39
N LYS A 3 -15.82 -22.93 7.68
CA LYS A 3 -15.15 -22.18 8.74
C LYS A 3 -13.62 -22.26 8.60
N ASP A 4 -13.08 -23.43 8.28
CA ASP A 4 -11.64 -23.66 8.28
C ASP A 4 -10.98 -22.97 7.08
N ASP A 5 -11.65 -22.95 5.93
CA ASP A 5 -11.22 -22.18 4.76
C ASP A 5 -11.12 -20.68 5.06
N PHE A 6 -12.06 -20.14 5.86
CA PHE A 6 -12.02 -18.73 6.24
C PHE A 6 -10.79 -18.38 7.08
N TYR A 7 -10.49 -19.18 8.11
CA TYR A 7 -9.35 -18.93 8.98
C TYR A 7 -8.03 -19.13 8.23
N LYS A 8 -7.92 -20.15 7.37
CA LYS A 8 -6.76 -20.33 6.48
C LYS A 8 -6.54 -19.12 5.57
N LEU A 9 -7.61 -18.55 5.00
CA LEU A 9 -7.51 -17.34 4.18
C LEU A 9 -6.93 -16.18 4.99
N LEU A 10 -7.42 -15.94 6.21
CA LEU A 10 -6.93 -14.87 7.07
C LEU A 10 -5.45 -15.05 7.44
N GLU A 11 -5.06 -16.27 7.81
CA GLU A 11 -3.68 -16.61 8.19
C GLU A 11 -2.71 -16.52 7.01
N SER A 12 -3.18 -16.81 5.79
CA SER A 12 -2.36 -16.72 4.57
C SER A 12 -1.98 -15.28 4.19
N ARG A 13 -2.67 -14.27 4.72
CA ARG A 13 -2.41 -12.87 4.38
C ARG A 13 -1.04 -12.45 4.91
N THR A 14 -0.19 -11.98 4.01
CA THR A 14 1.13 -11.44 4.33
C THR A 14 1.33 -10.05 3.72
N SER A 15 2.25 -9.25 4.26
CA SER A 15 2.60 -7.96 3.70
C SER A 15 3.62 -8.15 2.57
N ILE A 16 3.13 -8.19 1.34
CA ILE A 16 3.95 -8.34 0.13
C ILE A 16 4.67 -7.03 -0.18
N ARG A 17 6.00 -7.10 -0.40
CA ARG A 17 6.87 -5.94 -0.66
C ARG A 17 7.56 -5.96 -2.03
N LYS A 18 7.30 -6.99 -2.85
CA LYS A 18 7.80 -7.12 -4.22
C LYS A 18 6.70 -7.72 -5.09
N PHE A 19 6.36 -7.03 -6.18
CA PHE A 19 5.26 -7.41 -7.07
C PHE A 19 5.80 -7.78 -8.46
N LYS A 20 5.06 -8.62 -9.17
CA LYS A 20 5.34 -8.92 -10.59
C LYS A 20 5.04 -7.67 -11.43
N PRO A 21 5.75 -7.47 -12.57
CA PRO A 21 5.49 -6.32 -13.45
C PRO A 21 4.19 -6.45 -14.25
N ALA A 22 3.57 -7.64 -14.27
CA ALA A 22 2.32 -7.87 -14.98
C ALA A 22 1.21 -6.98 -14.44
N PRO A 23 0.47 -6.25 -15.30
CA PRO A 23 -0.66 -5.44 -14.86
C PRO A 23 -1.82 -6.32 -14.38
N ILE A 24 -2.64 -5.75 -13.50
CA ILE A 24 -3.91 -6.36 -13.06
C ILE A 24 -5.06 -5.88 -13.95
N THR A 25 -6.07 -6.72 -14.15
CA THR A 25 -7.25 -6.36 -14.94
C THR A 25 -8.11 -5.33 -14.20
N HIS A 26 -8.86 -4.54 -14.95
CA HIS A 26 -9.81 -3.56 -14.39
C HIS A 26 -10.85 -4.25 -13.48
N GLU A 27 -11.42 -5.36 -13.92
CA GLU A 27 -12.38 -6.16 -13.14
C GLU A 27 -11.82 -6.61 -11.79
N THR A 28 -10.53 -6.98 -11.74
CA THR A 28 -9.89 -7.36 -10.48
C THR A 28 -9.83 -6.17 -9.52
N ILE A 29 -9.51 -4.98 -10.02
CA ILE A 29 -9.48 -3.75 -9.21
C ILE A 29 -10.87 -3.44 -8.68
N GLU A 30 -11.90 -3.45 -9.54
CA GLU A 30 -13.27 -3.16 -9.14
C GLU A 30 -13.75 -4.14 -8.06
N ARG A 31 -13.49 -5.44 -8.23
CA ARG A 31 -13.86 -6.46 -7.24
C ARG A 31 -13.28 -6.17 -5.86
N ILE A 32 -12.01 -5.75 -5.81
CA ILE A 32 -11.33 -5.39 -4.54
C ILE A 32 -11.96 -4.14 -3.92
N LEU A 33 -12.19 -3.10 -4.72
CA LEU A 33 -12.77 -1.84 -4.23
C LEU A 33 -14.20 -2.04 -3.72
N LEU A 34 -15.02 -2.80 -4.46
CA LEU A 34 -16.39 -3.13 -4.08
C LEU A 34 -16.43 -3.92 -2.77
N ALA A 35 -15.52 -4.88 -2.58
CA ALA A 35 -15.40 -5.61 -1.31
C ALA A 35 -15.04 -4.66 -0.15
N GLY A 36 -14.12 -3.72 -0.37
CA GLY A 36 -13.76 -2.70 0.63
C GLY A 36 -14.93 -1.77 1.00
N CYS A 37 -15.76 -1.39 0.01
CA CYS A 37 -16.95 -0.57 0.23
C CYS A 37 -18.03 -1.24 1.08
N GLN A 38 -18.00 -2.57 1.26
CA GLN A 38 -18.93 -3.27 2.16
C GLN A 38 -18.58 -3.09 3.65
N ALA A 39 -17.44 -2.48 3.98
CA ALA A 39 -17.11 -2.19 5.36
C ALA A 39 -18.19 -1.31 6.02
N PRO A 40 -18.45 -1.46 7.32
CA PRO A 40 -19.32 -0.52 8.03
C PRO A 40 -18.63 0.84 8.15
N SER A 41 -19.42 1.91 8.14
CA SER A 41 -18.93 3.27 8.40
C SER A 41 -19.91 4.03 9.31
N GLY A 42 -19.40 4.99 10.09
CA GLY A 42 -20.23 5.74 11.04
C GLY A 42 -21.39 6.44 10.34
N LYS A 43 -22.62 6.11 10.73
CA LYS A 43 -23.86 6.56 10.06
C LYS A 43 -23.91 6.22 8.55
N ASN A 44 -23.25 5.13 8.15
CA ASN A 44 -23.13 4.70 6.75
C ASN A 44 -22.60 5.80 5.79
N ARG A 45 -21.72 6.69 6.28
CA ARG A 45 -21.22 7.82 5.49
C ARG A 45 -20.37 7.44 4.28
N GLN A 46 -19.74 6.26 4.30
CA GLN A 46 -18.91 5.75 3.20
C GLN A 46 -17.93 6.81 2.68
N ASN A 47 -17.27 7.50 3.61
CA ASN A 47 -16.45 8.68 3.34
C ASN A 47 -15.05 8.34 2.77
N TRP A 48 -14.82 7.10 2.37
CA TRP A 48 -13.64 6.72 1.61
C TRP A 48 -13.67 7.29 0.19
N ARG A 49 -12.49 7.62 -0.31
CA ARG A 49 -12.23 7.96 -1.71
C ARG A 49 -11.04 7.12 -2.15
N PHE A 50 -11.20 6.41 -3.25
CA PHE A 50 -10.16 5.56 -3.80
C PHE A 50 -9.63 6.20 -5.08
N TYR A 51 -8.32 6.37 -5.16
CA TYR A 51 -7.62 6.82 -6.37
C TYR A 51 -6.76 5.67 -6.87
N VAL A 52 -7.11 5.13 -8.03
CA VAL A 52 -6.34 4.07 -8.68
C VAL A 52 -5.39 4.70 -9.67
N VAL A 53 -4.09 4.58 -9.42
CA VAL A 53 -3.04 5.05 -10.33
C VAL A 53 -2.37 3.87 -11.01
N GLN A 54 -2.27 3.92 -12.34
CA GLN A 54 -1.65 2.88 -13.17
C GLN A 54 -0.73 3.51 -14.23
N GLY A 55 0.16 2.71 -14.80
CA GLY A 55 1.10 3.13 -15.84
C GLY A 55 1.88 4.39 -15.47
N LYS A 56 2.01 5.31 -16.42
CA LYS A 56 2.77 6.56 -16.24
C LYS A 56 2.36 7.35 -15.00
N LYS A 57 1.05 7.44 -14.69
CA LYS A 57 0.57 8.20 -13.52
C LYS A 57 1.03 7.59 -12.20
N ARG A 58 1.13 6.26 -12.15
CA ARG A 58 1.71 5.55 -10.99
C ARG A 58 3.20 5.85 -10.87
N ASP A 59 3.93 5.87 -11.98
CA ASP A 59 5.37 6.15 -11.96
C ASP A 59 5.65 7.60 -11.55
N ASP A 60 4.86 8.54 -12.08
CA ASP A 60 4.90 9.95 -11.66
C ASP A 60 4.64 10.06 -10.14
N TYR A 61 3.58 9.39 -9.63
CA TYR A 61 3.26 9.38 -8.20
C TYR A 61 4.42 8.85 -7.35
N LEU A 62 5.07 7.76 -7.77
CA LEU A 62 6.23 7.25 -7.04
C LEU A 62 7.35 8.27 -6.99
N ALA A 63 7.73 8.86 -8.12
CA ALA A 63 8.76 9.89 -8.16
C ALA A 63 8.44 11.08 -7.23
N TYR A 64 7.17 11.47 -7.09
CA TYR A 64 6.75 12.49 -6.12
C TYR A 64 6.83 11.99 -4.67
N SER A 65 6.36 10.79 -4.38
CA SER A 65 6.36 10.22 -3.02
C SER A 65 7.77 10.11 -2.44
N GLN A 66 8.76 9.77 -3.27
CA GLN A 66 10.17 9.66 -2.88
C GLN A 66 10.79 11.00 -2.48
N LYS A 67 10.24 12.14 -2.95
CA LYS A 67 10.71 13.47 -2.54
C LYS A 67 10.51 13.74 -1.05
N SER A 68 9.61 13.01 -0.38
CA SER A 68 9.46 13.09 1.08
C SER A 68 10.77 12.81 1.82
N TRP A 69 11.61 11.92 1.27
CA TRP A 69 12.95 11.61 1.80
C TRP A 69 13.83 12.84 1.90
N LEU A 70 13.79 13.73 0.90
CA LEU A 70 14.62 14.93 0.87
C LEU A 70 14.38 15.83 2.08
N GLY A 71 13.15 15.86 2.60
CA GLY A 71 12.79 16.66 3.76
C GLY A 71 13.10 16.02 5.12
N ILE A 72 13.36 14.71 5.18
CA ILE A 72 13.54 13.99 6.44
C ILE A 72 14.91 13.34 6.60
N LYS A 73 15.67 13.12 5.51
CA LYS A 73 16.92 12.36 5.53
C LYS A 73 17.94 12.90 6.54
N ASP A 74 18.10 14.22 6.62
CA ASP A 74 19.12 14.83 7.48
C ASP A 74 18.72 14.70 8.96
N ILE A 75 17.42 14.91 9.26
CA ILE A 75 16.86 14.69 10.60
C ILE A 75 17.00 13.22 11.02
N LEU A 76 16.74 12.28 10.12
CA LEU A 76 16.86 10.85 10.41
C LEU A 76 18.32 10.43 10.58
N LYS A 77 19.25 11.01 9.83
CA LYS A 77 20.69 10.74 9.96
C LYS A 77 21.22 11.15 11.33
N GLU A 78 20.74 12.26 11.88
CA GLU A 78 21.11 12.72 13.23
C GLU A 78 20.48 11.85 14.33
N ARG A 79 19.28 11.31 14.10
CA ARG A 79 18.48 10.61 15.13
C ARG A 79 18.64 9.10 15.15
N LEU A 80 19.04 8.49 14.04
CA LEU A 80 19.14 7.04 13.90
C LEU A 80 20.59 6.56 13.96
N LYS A 81 20.79 5.33 14.46
CA LYS A 81 22.08 4.64 14.31
C LYS A 81 22.40 4.45 12.82
N PRO A 82 23.68 4.48 12.40
CA PRO A 82 24.05 4.35 10.99
C PRO A 82 23.41 3.15 10.28
N SER A 83 23.43 1.97 10.90
CA SER A 83 22.83 0.76 10.32
C SER A 83 21.31 0.85 10.14
N LEU A 84 20.62 1.57 11.02
CA LEU A 84 19.18 1.78 10.92
C LEU A 84 18.84 2.84 9.88
N TYR A 85 19.65 3.90 9.78
CA TYR A 85 19.53 4.90 8.72
C TYR A 85 19.66 4.25 7.33
N GLU A 86 20.72 3.46 7.10
CA GLU A 86 20.96 2.75 5.84
C GLU A 86 19.86 1.73 5.50
N PHE A 87 19.25 1.13 6.52
CA PHE A 87 18.09 0.26 6.32
C PHE A 87 16.85 1.07 5.91
N THR A 88 16.58 2.18 6.61
CA THR A 88 15.43 3.05 6.35
C THR A 88 15.51 3.72 4.98
N GLU A 89 16.70 4.14 4.54
CA GLU A 89 16.93 4.76 3.23
C GLU A 89 16.45 3.88 2.07
N ARG A 90 16.49 2.55 2.21
CA ARG A 90 16.04 1.60 1.16
C ARG A 90 14.54 1.61 0.89
N PHE A 91 13.75 2.25 1.76
CA PHE A 91 12.29 2.32 1.62
C PHE A 91 11.81 3.59 0.90
N PHE A 92 12.74 4.51 0.61
CA PHE A 92 12.47 5.76 -0.09
C PHE A 92 13.20 5.77 -1.44
#